data_AF-A0A7C2W272-F1
#
_entry.id   AF-A0A7C2W272-F1
#
_cell.length_a   1.000
_cell.length_b   1.000
_cell.length_c   1.000
_cell.angle_alpha   90.00
_cell.angle_beta   90.00
_cell.angle_gamma   90.00
#
_symmetry.space_group_name_H-M   'P 1'
#
loop_
_entity.id
_entity.type
_entity.pdbx_description
1 polymer ?
#
loop_
_entity_poly.entity_id
_entity_poly.type
_entity_poly.pdbx_seq_one_letter_code
_entity_poly.pdbx_strand_id
1 'polypeptide(L)'
;MKKEKLYFRIGEVSQILGVKPHVIRYWEQEFNLRPKRGAGMQRRYTRDEVERLKTIRRLLYEEGFTIAGAKRKLRELSRERGRKELLRELVEELKEIRALLD
;
A
#
# COMPACT_ATOMS: atom_id res chain seq x y z
N MET A 1 2.90 -14.49 21.64
CA MET A 1 3.08 -13.75 20.36
C MET A 1 1.73 -13.62 19.68
N LYS A 2 1.24 -12.40 19.40
CA LYS A 2 -0.01 -12.20 18.63
C LYS A 2 0.25 -12.61 17.18
N LYS A 3 -0.48 -13.61 16.68
CA LYS A 3 -0.42 -14.04 15.27
C LYS A 3 -0.74 -12.84 14.38
N GLU A 4 0.16 -12.50 13.45
CA GLU A 4 -0.12 -11.41 12.52
C GLU A 4 -1.37 -11.72 11.71
N LYS A 5 -2.29 -10.76 11.66
CA LYS A 5 -3.55 -10.93 10.96
C LYS A 5 -3.30 -10.87 9.46
N LEU A 6 -3.52 -12.00 8.78
CA LEU A 6 -3.26 -12.14 7.34
C LEU A 6 -4.22 -11.31 6.47
N TYR A 7 -5.44 -11.07 6.94
CA TYR A 7 -6.48 -10.37 6.18
C TYR A 7 -7.37 -9.52 7.07
N PHE A 8 -7.80 -8.36 6.55
CA PHE A 8 -8.72 -7.42 7.19
C PHE A 8 -10.07 -7.42 6.45
N ARG A 9 -11.19 -7.37 7.18
CA ARG A 9 -12.52 -7.17 6.58
C ARG A 9 -12.75 -5.69 6.30
N ILE A 10 -13.64 -5.36 5.35
CA ILE A 10 -13.95 -3.95 5.00
C ILE A 10 -14.38 -3.09 6.20
N GLY A 11 -15.09 -3.65 7.18
CA GLY A 11 -15.46 -2.93 8.41
C GLY A 11 -14.25 -2.55 9.25
N GLU A 12 -13.26 -3.43 9.34
CA GLU A 12 -12.01 -3.16 10.07
C GLU A 12 -11.18 -2.12 9.33
N VAL A 13 -11.08 -2.23 8.01
CA VAL A 13 -10.40 -1.23 7.17
C VAL A 13 -11.08 0.13 7.28
N SER A 14 -12.42 0.16 7.35
CA SER A 14 -13.20 1.38 7.60
C SER A 14 -12.85 2.03 8.93
N GLN A 15 -12.73 1.24 10.01
CA GLN A 15 -12.29 1.75 11.30
C GLN A 15 -10.84 2.26 11.27
N ILE A 16 -9.92 1.51 10.65
CA ILE A 16 -8.50 1.88 10.53
C ILE A 16 -8.33 3.19 9.77
N LEU A 17 -9.09 3.38 8.69
CA LEU A 17 -8.98 4.55 7.83
C LEU A 17 -9.88 5.71 8.29
N GLY A 18 -10.85 5.47 9.17
CA GLY A 18 -11.83 6.49 9.55
C GLY A 18 -12.73 6.94 8.40
N VAL A 19 -12.97 6.09 7.39
CA VAL A 19 -13.85 6.39 6.25
C VAL A 19 -14.93 5.34 6.10
N LYS A 20 -16.10 5.72 5.55
CA LYS A 20 -17.23 4.80 5.38
C LYS A 20 -16.90 3.67 4.39
N PRO A 21 -17.45 2.45 4.54
CA PRO A 21 -17.16 1.33 3.63
C PRO A 21 -17.41 1.61 2.14
N HIS A 22 -18.40 2.44 1.79
CA HIS A 22 -18.66 2.78 0.39
C HIS A 22 -17.54 3.64 -0.22
N VAL A 23 -16.86 4.47 0.57
CA VAL A 23 -15.70 5.26 0.11
C VAL A 23 -14.55 4.32 -0.25
N ILE A 24 -14.32 3.29 0.56
CA ILE A 24 -13.31 2.26 0.28
C ILE A 24 -13.64 1.54 -1.04
N ARG A 25 -14.91 1.15 -1.24
CA ARG A 25 -15.36 0.52 -2.50
C ARG A 25 -15.15 1.44 -3.70
N TYR A 26 -15.42 2.73 -3.55
CA TYR A 26 -15.16 3.70 -4.60
C TYR A 26 -13.66 3.80 -4.91
N TRP A 27 -12.80 3.85 -3.89
CA TRP A 27 -11.35 3.82 -4.07
C TRP A 27 -10.84 2.53 -4.69
N GLU A 28 -11.44 1.37 -4.41
CA GLU A 28 -11.09 0.13 -5.09
C GLU A 28 -11.22 0.27 -6.61
N GLN A 29 -12.34 0.83 -7.06
CA GLN A 29 -12.60 1.05 -8.48
C GLN A 29 -11.64 2.08 -9.07
N GLU A 30 -11.48 3.23 -8.40
CA GLU A 30 -10.61 4.29 -8.91
C GLU A 30 -9.14 3.88 -8.98
N PHE A 31 -8.62 3.23 -7.93
CA PHE A 31 -7.19 2.89 -7.81
C PHE A 31 -6.87 1.46 -8.27
N ASN A 32 -7.86 0.76 -8.87
CA ASN A 32 -7.76 -0.62 -9.35
C ASN A 32 -7.21 -1.57 -8.27
N LEU A 33 -7.73 -1.45 -7.04
CA LEU A 33 -7.45 -2.40 -5.97
C LEU A 33 -8.35 -3.62 -6.14
N ARG A 34 -7.78 -4.82 -6.02
CA ARG A 34 -8.49 -6.08 -6.25
C ARG A 34 -8.43 -6.95 -4.99
N PRO A 35 -9.11 -6.56 -3.90
CA PRO A 35 -9.10 -7.35 -2.68
C PRO A 35 -9.62 -8.75 -2.94
N LYS A 36 -8.98 -9.74 -2.34
CA LYS A 36 -9.41 -11.14 -2.46
C LYS A 36 -10.83 -11.27 -1.91
N ARG A 37 -11.67 -12.04 -2.60
CA ARG A 37 -12.98 -12.43 -2.09
C ARG A 37 -12.81 -13.62 -1.16
N GLY A 38 -13.18 -13.47 0.10
CA GLY A 38 -13.24 -14.58 1.06
C GLY A 38 -14.51 -15.42 0.87
N ALA A 39 -14.70 -16.40 1.76
CA ALA A 39 -15.97 -17.14 1.86
C ALA A 39 -17.16 -16.17 1.99
N GLY A 40 -18.22 -16.42 1.24
CA GLY A 40 -19.41 -15.55 1.19
C GLY A 40 -19.23 -14.23 0.41
N MET A 41 -18.25 -14.15 -0.50
CA MET A 41 -17.96 -12.96 -1.33
C MET A 41 -17.58 -11.69 -0.55
N GLN A 42 -17.22 -11.82 0.73
CA GLN A 42 -16.78 -10.68 1.54
C GLN A 42 -15.34 -10.27 1.17
N ARG A 43 -15.11 -8.97 1.00
CA ARG A 43 -13.78 -8.40 0.70
C ARG A 43 -12.81 -8.64 1.86
N ARG A 44 -11.63 -9.15 1.51
CA ARG A 44 -10.49 -9.34 2.41
C ARG A 44 -9.30 -8.57 1.86
N TYR A 45 -8.76 -7.68 2.69
CA TYR A 45 -7.62 -6.84 2.35
C TYR A 45 -6.37 -7.40 2.99
N THR A 46 -5.27 -7.48 2.27
CA THR A 46 -3.95 -7.75 2.85
C THR A 46 -3.44 -6.54 3.61
N ARG A 47 -2.36 -6.71 4.40
CA ARG A 47 -1.69 -5.58 5.05
C ARG A 47 -1.23 -4.53 4.03
N ASP A 48 -0.67 -4.95 2.90
CA ASP A 48 -0.21 -4.05 1.84
C ASP A 48 -1.35 -3.25 1.20
N GLU A 49 -2.52 -3.87 1.00
CA GLU A 49 -3.70 -3.17 0.50
C GLU A 49 -4.19 -2.12 1.50
N VAL A 50 -4.14 -2.42 2.80
CA VAL A 50 -4.48 -1.45 3.85
C VAL A 50 -3.49 -0.28 3.87
N GLU A 51 -2.19 -0.53 3.75
CA GLU A 51 -1.18 0.54 3.69
C GLU A 51 -1.33 1.40 2.42
N ARG A 52 -1.67 0.78 1.29
CA ARG A 52 -1.99 1.51 0.06
C ARG A 52 -3.23 2.39 0.23
N LEU A 53 -4.27 1.89 0.89
CA LEU A 53 -5.47 2.67 1.22
C LEU A 53 -5.20 3.82 2.20
N LYS A 54 -4.31 3.63 3.19
CA LYS A 54 -3.84 4.71 4.07
C LYS A 54 -3.15 5.82 3.28
N THR A 55 -2.31 5.45 2.33
CA THR A 55 -1.63 6.41 1.44
C THR A 55 -2.65 7.17 0.58
N ILE A 56 -3.63 6.47 0.01
CA ILE A 56 -4.74 7.09 -0.74
C ILE A 56 -5.48 8.11 0.13
N ARG A 57 -5.84 7.72 1.37
CA ARG A 57 -6.52 8.63 2.30
C ARG A 57 -5.71 9.90 2.54
N ARG A 58 -4.43 9.76 2.88
CA ARG A 58 -3.54 10.90 3.14
C ARG A 58 -3.52 11.85 1.94
N LEU A 59 -3.30 11.31 0.74
CA LEU A 59 -3.26 12.11 -0.49
C LEU A 59 -4.56 12.87 -0.73
N LEU A 60 -5.72 12.24 -0.49
CA LEU A 60 -7.01 12.85 -0.80
C LEU A 60 -7.51 13.80 0.29
N TYR A 61 -7.38 13.42 1.57
CA TYR A 61 -7.98 14.14 2.70
C TYR A 61 -7.02 15.10 3.41
N GLU A 62 -5.72 14.76 3.46
CA GLU A 62 -4.74 15.56 4.19
C GLU A 62 -3.95 16.47 3.24
N GLU A 63 -3.58 15.97 2.06
CA GLU A 63 -2.81 16.71 1.06
C GLU A 63 -3.68 17.36 -0.03
N GLY A 64 -4.99 17.07 -0.06
CA GLY A 64 -5.95 17.73 -0.95
C GLY A 64 -5.84 17.39 -2.43
N PHE A 65 -5.20 16.29 -2.80
CA PHE A 65 -5.13 15.86 -4.19
C PHE A 65 -6.50 15.44 -4.73
N THR A 66 -6.73 15.71 -6.01
CA THR A 66 -7.81 15.04 -6.76
C THR A 66 -7.48 13.56 -6.97
N ILE A 67 -8.48 12.74 -7.32
CA ILE A 67 -8.28 11.33 -7.68
C ILE A 67 -7.20 11.15 -8.75
N ALA A 68 -7.22 11.98 -9.80
CA ALA A 68 -6.20 11.95 -10.84
C ALA A 68 -4.80 12.33 -10.32
N GLY A 69 -4.73 13.34 -9.45
CA GLY A 69 -3.49 13.74 -8.78
C GLY A 69 -2.91 12.64 -7.89
N ALA A 70 -3.74 12.03 -7.04
CA ALA A 70 -3.35 10.93 -6.18
C ALA A 70 -2.88 9.69 -6.98
N LYS A 71 -3.53 9.36 -8.11
CA LYS A 71 -3.06 8.28 -9.01
C LYS A 71 -1.66 8.56 -9.55
N ARG A 72 -1.36 9.80 -9.95
CA ARG A 72 -0.02 10.19 -10.39
C ARG A 72 0.98 10.07 -9.24
N LYS A 73 0.65 10.60 -8.06
CA LYS A 73 1.55 10.59 -6.90
C LYS A 73 1.85 9.18 -6.41
N LEU A 74 0.87 8.27 -6.39
CA LEU A 74 1.09 6.87 -6.06
C LEU A 74 2.07 6.16 -7.00
N ARG A 75 2.02 6.46 -8.31
CA ARG A 75 2.98 5.91 -9.27
C ARG A 75 4.39 6.43 -9.02
N GLU A 76 4.53 7.71 -8.71
CA GLU A 76 5.81 8.32 -8.35
C GLU A 76 6.40 7.67 -7.09
N LEU A 77 5.62 7.58 -6.01
CA LEU A 77 6.02 6.92 -4.76
C LEU A 77 6.43 5.46 -4.98
N SER A 78 5.72 4.73 -5.85
CA SER A 78 6.08 3.35 -6.19
C SER A 78 7.43 3.26 -6.91
N ARG A 79 7.73 4.20 -7.82
CA ARG A 79 9.03 4.26 -8.52
C ARG A 79 10.16 4.63 -7.57
N GLU A 80 9.93 5.60 -6.70
CA GLU A 80 10.91 5.99 -5.67
C GLU A 80 11.22 4.83 -4.73
N ARG A 81 10.20 4.07 -4.31
CA ARG A 81 10.39 2.89 -3.47
C ARG A 81 11.28 1.85 -4.15
N GLY A 82 10.96 1.48 -5.40
CA GLY A 82 11.78 0.53 -6.16
C GLY A 82 13.20 1.02 -6.39
N ARG A 83 13.41 2.32 -6.63
CA ARG A 83 14.76 2.91 -6.73
C ARG A 83 15.53 2.79 -5.42
N LYS A 84 14.88 3.04 -4.28
CA LYS A 84 15.51 2.90 -2.95
C LYS A 84 15.85 1.44 -2.63
N GLU A 85 15.01 0.50 -3.03
CA GLU A 85 15.25 -0.94 -2.87
C GLU A 85 16.46 -1.37 -3.71
N LEU A 86 16.51 -1.01 -5.00
CA LEU A 86 17.67 -1.27 -5.87
C LEU A 86 18.97 -0.66 -5.33
N LEU A 87 18.92 0.59 -4.85
CA LEU A 87 20.10 1.22 -4.25
C LEU A 87 20.59 0.49 -3.00
N ARG A 88 19.69 -0.07 -2.19
CA ARG A 88 20.07 -0.86 -1.01
C ARG A 88 20.76 -2.16 -1.43
N GLU A 89 20.18 -2.87 -2.39
CA GLU A 89 20.77 -4.11 -2.94
C GLU A 89 22.18 -3.84 -3.49
N LEU A 90 22.33 -2.81 -4.33
CA LEU A 90 23.63 -2.42 -4.87
C LEU A 90 24.64 -2.05 -3.77
N VAL A 91 24.21 -1.35 -2.72
CA VAL A 91 25.09 -1.00 -1.59
C VAL A 91 25.57 -2.24 -0.85
N GLU A 92 24.72 -3.25 -0.66
CA GLU A 92 25.14 -4.51 -0.03
C GLU A 92 26.09 -5.29 -0.94
N GLU A 93 25.80 -5.42 -2.24
CA GLU A 93 26.71 -6.06 -3.21
C GLU A 93 28.08 -5.39 -3.25
N LEU A 94 28.13 -4.06 -3.25
CA LEU A 94 29.41 -3.31 -3.24
C LEU A 94 30.19 -3.53 -1.94
N LYS A 95 29.52 -3.68 -0.79
CA LYS A 95 30.19 -4.03 0.47
C LYS A 95 30.78 -5.43 0.42
N GLU A 96 30.05 -6.39 -0.15
CA GLU A 96 30.52 -7.77 -0.32
C GLU A 96 31.76 -7.81 -1.24
N ILE A 97 31.71 -7.13 -2.39
CA ILE A 97 32.86 -7.05 -3.31
C ILE A 97 34.06 -6.39 -2.62
N ARG A 98 33.86 -5.28 -1.91
CA ARG A 98 34.93 -4.61 -1.17
C ARG A 98 35.59 -5.54 -0.15
N ALA A 99 34.80 -6.32 0.58
CA ALA A 99 35.31 -7.27 1.57
C ALA A 99 36.10 -8.45 0.96
N LEU A 100 35.97 -8.70 -0.35
CA LEU A 100 36.77 -9.70 -1.07
C LEU A 100 38.12 -9.15 -1.57
N LEU A 101 38.27 -7.83 -1.61
CA LEU A 101 39.48 -7.14 -2.05
C LEU A 101 40.38 -6.70 -0.89
N ASP A 102 39.84 -6.73 0.34
CA ASP A 102 40.56 -6.55 1.61
C ASP A 102 41.11 -7.90 2.12
#